data_AF-A0A7S0T5I9-F1
#
_entry.id   AF-A0A7S0T5I9-F1
#
_cell.length_a   1.000
_cell.length_b   1.000
_cell.length_c   1.000
_cell.angle_alpha   90.00
_cell.angle_beta   90.00
_cell.angle_gamma   90.00
#
_symmetry.space_group_name_H-M   'P 1'
#
loop_
_entity.id
_entity.type
_entity.pdbx_description
1 polymer ?
#
loop_
_entity_poly.entity_id
_entity_poly.type
_entity_poly.pdbx_seq_one_letter_code
_entity_poly.pdbx_strand_id
1 'polypeptide(L)'
;LVGASAGSFAAVFLACEVNAIHAYEAVVRLVQRERLLEKGPLALCGIWAALIQEWMEELLPSNAADLCVSSCVHVAVLHSGQTLSSTRQQNHHHRARFAGLFREELISGFDSKQDVIETCLASAHIPFFLDGRVVKSYRGRPAIDAYIACETPWHLVAPEISSSRTLFAHHELDGELAAVLQSRSGSSLLMRTDQLEFVRELIA
;
A
#
# COMPACT_ATOMS: atom_id res chain seq x y z
N LEU A 1 -7.80 -8.37 -5.17
CA LEU A 1 -7.40 -7.70 -3.90
C LEU A 1 -7.03 -6.26 -4.22
N VAL A 2 -7.39 -5.27 -3.41
CA VAL A 2 -7.07 -3.85 -3.69
C VAL A 2 -6.50 -3.19 -2.44
N GLY A 3 -5.43 -2.39 -2.59
CA GLY A 3 -4.78 -1.72 -1.46
C GLY A 3 -4.12 -0.40 -1.83
N ALA A 4 -4.08 0.53 -0.87
CA ALA A 4 -3.36 1.80 -0.93
C ALA A 4 -2.54 1.97 0.37
N SER A 5 -1.36 2.56 0.28
CA SER A 5 -0.45 2.73 1.42
C SER A 5 -0.25 1.40 2.18
N ALA A 6 -0.45 1.36 3.49
CA ALA A 6 -0.39 0.14 4.30
C ALA A 6 -1.27 -1.01 3.77
N GLY A 7 -2.43 -0.69 3.16
CA GLY A 7 -3.32 -1.67 2.55
C GLY A 7 -2.72 -2.38 1.34
N SER A 8 -1.74 -1.77 0.66
CA SER A 8 -1.01 -2.40 -0.45
C SER A 8 -0.17 -3.59 0.03
N PHE A 9 0.53 -3.45 1.17
CA PHE A 9 1.27 -4.54 1.79
C PHE A 9 0.34 -5.68 2.18
N ALA A 10 -0.81 -5.36 2.81
CA ALA A 10 -1.79 -6.37 3.20
C ALA A 10 -2.35 -7.15 1.99
N ALA A 11 -2.67 -6.45 0.90
CA ALA A 11 -3.15 -7.07 -0.33
C ALA A 11 -2.10 -8.00 -0.96
N VAL A 12 -0.84 -7.56 -1.00
CA VAL A 12 0.28 -8.35 -1.55
C VAL A 12 0.61 -9.55 -0.68
N PHE A 13 0.68 -9.38 0.65
CA PHE A 13 0.94 -10.49 1.57
C PHE A 13 -0.14 -11.54 1.54
N LEU A 14 -1.40 -11.15 1.40
CA LEU A 14 -2.48 -12.10 1.24
C LEU A 14 -2.38 -12.86 -0.09
N ALA A 15 -2.09 -12.16 -1.19
CA ALA A 15 -1.90 -12.82 -2.49
C ALA A 15 -0.71 -13.79 -2.51
N CYS A 16 0.33 -13.48 -1.75
CA CYS A 16 1.54 -14.30 -1.64
C CYS A 16 1.47 -15.32 -0.50
N GLU A 17 0.32 -15.47 0.17
CA GLU A 17 0.11 -16.37 1.31
C GLU A 17 1.18 -16.23 2.41
N VAL A 18 1.63 -14.99 2.65
CA VAL A 18 2.64 -14.69 3.66
C VAL A 18 2.10 -15.04 5.04
N ASN A 19 2.88 -15.81 5.81
CA ASN A 19 2.55 -16.15 7.18
C ASN A 19 2.58 -14.90 8.07
N ALA A 20 1.44 -14.55 8.67
CA ALA A 20 1.30 -13.34 9.49
C ALA A 20 2.19 -13.34 10.74
N ILE A 21 2.43 -14.50 11.36
CA ILE A 21 3.32 -14.62 12.52
C ILE A 21 4.76 -14.37 12.09
N HIS A 22 5.19 -14.98 10.97
CA HIS A 22 6.52 -14.73 10.43
C HIS A 22 6.72 -13.26 10.05
N ALA A 23 5.72 -12.64 9.43
CA ALA A 23 5.76 -11.21 9.09
C ALA A 23 5.92 -10.32 10.33
N TYR A 24 5.18 -10.62 11.40
CA TYR A 24 5.31 -9.91 12.68
C TYR A 24 6.69 -10.11 13.31
N GLU A 25 7.19 -11.35 13.36
CA GLU A 25 8.52 -11.65 13.90
C GLU A 25 9.63 -10.94 13.13
N ALA A 26 9.52 -10.84 11.80
CA ALA A 26 10.45 -10.07 10.98
C ALA A 26 10.46 -8.58 11.34
N VAL A 27 9.30 -7.97 11.56
CA VAL A 27 9.22 -6.58 12.07
C VAL A 27 9.89 -6.46 13.43
N VAL A 28 9.60 -7.37 14.38
CA VAL A 28 10.21 -7.35 15.72
C VAL A 28 11.73 -7.44 15.63
N ARG A 29 12.27 -8.32 14.76
CA ARG A 29 13.72 -8.42 14.52
C ARG A 29 14.31 -7.10 14.01
N LEU A 30 13.66 -6.46 13.03
CA LEU A 30 14.11 -5.17 12.49
C LEU A 30 14.08 -4.07 13.55
N VAL A 31 13.00 -3.98 14.34
CA VAL A 31 12.86 -3.03 15.45
C VAL A 31 13.96 -3.20 16.49
N GLN A 32 14.26 -4.44 16.88
CA GLN A 32 15.31 -4.76 17.84
C GLN A 32 16.70 -4.46 17.28
N ARG A 33 16.98 -4.90 16.04
CA ARG A 33 18.28 -4.68 15.39
C ARG A 33 18.61 -3.21 15.26
N GLU A 34 17.64 -2.41 14.83
CA GLU A 34 17.82 -0.97 14.66
C GLU A 34 17.66 -0.19 15.97
N ARG A 35 17.35 -0.87 17.09
CA ARG A 35 17.12 -0.26 18.41
C ARG A 35 16.11 0.90 18.34
N LEU A 36 15.04 0.73 17.57
CA LEU A 36 14.12 1.84 17.25
C LEU A 36 13.47 2.42 18.51
N LEU A 37 13.07 1.55 19.44
CA LEU A 37 12.45 1.95 20.70
C LEU A 37 13.38 2.79 21.59
N GLU A 38 14.70 2.70 21.39
CA GLU A 38 15.69 3.48 22.15
C GLU A 38 16.03 4.82 21.48
N LYS A 39 15.73 4.97 20.19
CA LYS A 39 16.03 6.15 19.38
C LYS A 39 14.95 7.25 19.48
N GLY A 40 13.82 6.95 20.13
CA GLY A 40 12.73 7.90 20.38
C GLY A 40 11.83 8.15 19.17
N PRO A 41 10.98 9.19 19.20
CA PRO A 41 9.80 9.35 18.33
C PRO A 41 10.10 9.49 16.82
N LEU A 42 11.34 9.78 16.46
CA LEU A 42 11.77 9.95 15.06
C LEU A 42 12.67 8.81 14.58
N ALA A 43 12.73 7.69 15.32
CA ALA A 43 13.60 6.56 15.01
C ALA A 43 13.44 6.01 13.60
N LEU A 44 12.24 6.08 13.03
CA LEU A 44 11.92 5.61 11.68
C LEU A 44 12.21 6.65 10.59
N CYS A 45 12.34 7.93 10.95
CA CYS A 45 12.45 9.01 9.97
C CYS A 45 13.69 8.83 9.09
N GLY A 46 13.47 8.71 7.78
CA GLY A 46 14.52 8.54 6.77
C GLY A 46 15.08 7.12 6.61
N ILE A 47 14.72 6.17 7.49
CA ILE A 47 15.14 4.75 7.37
C ILE A 47 13.97 3.81 7.10
N TRP A 48 12.73 4.27 7.28
CA TRP A 48 11.56 3.41 7.23
C TRP A 48 11.39 2.69 5.89
N ALA A 49 11.63 3.38 4.77
CA ALA A 49 11.54 2.78 3.44
C ALA A 49 12.52 1.60 3.27
N ALA A 50 13.73 1.72 3.80
CA ALA A 50 14.73 0.66 3.73
C ALA A 50 14.32 -0.56 4.57
N LEU A 51 13.76 -0.32 5.76
CA LEU A 51 13.25 -1.39 6.62
C LEU A 51 12.05 -2.10 6.01
N ILE A 52 11.12 -1.36 5.39
CA ILE A 52 9.99 -1.96 4.65
C ILE A 52 10.50 -2.77 3.46
N GLN A 53 11.47 -2.24 2.69
CA GLN A 53 12.03 -2.96 1.56
C GLN A 53 12.67 -4.28 2.02
N GLU A 54 13.49 -4.25 3.06
CA GLU A 54 14.12 -5.45 3.62
C GLU A 54 13.08 -6.47 4.12
N TRP A 55 12.07 -5.98 4.85
CA TRP A 55 10.97 -6.80 5.34
C TRP A 55 10.23 -7.50 4.21
N MET A 56 9.89 -6.78 3.13
CA MET A 56 9.23 -7.39 1.98
C MET A 56 10.15 -8.32 1.19
N GLU A 57 11.43 -7.99 1.08
CA GLU A 57 12.42 -8.83 0.40
C GLU A 57 12.55 -10.21 1.07
N GLU A 58 12.50 -10.23 2.41
CA GLU A 58 12.50 -11.44 3.22
C GLU A 58 11.21 -12.26 3.08
N LEU A 59 10.05 -11.59 3.12
CA LEU A 59 8.76 -12.27 3.17
C LEU A 59 8.24 -12.73 1.82
N LEU A 60 8.53 -12.00 0.75
CA LEU A 60 7.95 -12.29 -0.55
C LEU A 60 8.70 -13.39 -1.29
N PRO A 61 7.98 -14.36 -1.89
CA PRO A 61 8.60 -15.37 -2.73
C PRO A 61 9.13 -14.75 -4.03
N SER A 62 10.06 -15.44 -4.70
CA SER A 62 10.65 -14.96 -5.96
C SER A 62 9.62 -14.76 -7.08
N ASN A 63 8.52 -15.51 -7.07
CA ASN A 63 7.41 -15.42 -8.02
C ASN A 63 6.25 -14.52 -7.54
N ALA A 64 6.49 -13.60 -6.61
CA ALA A 64 5.45 -12.72 -6.07
C ALA A 64 4.67 -11.94 -7.14
N ALA A 65 5.32 -11.53 -8.24
CA ALA A 65 4.66 -10.87 -9.37
C ALA A 65 3.56 -11.74 -9.99
N ASP A 66 3.86 -13.01 -10.29
CA ASP A 66 2.91 -13.95 -10.86
C ASP A 66 1.72 -14.18 -9.92
N LEU A 67 2.00 -14.35 -8.62
CA LEU A 67 0.98 -14.55 -7.59
C LEU A 67 0.06 -13.33 -7.43
N CYS A 68 0.62 -12.13 -7.51
CA CYS A 68 -0.14 -10.88 -7.45
C CYS A 68 -1.04 -10.72 -8.67
N VAL A 69 -0.54 -11.06 -9.87
CA VAL A 69 -1.34 -11.05 -11.10
C VAL A 69 -2.46 -12.10 -11.04
N SER A 70 -2.17 -13.34 -10.64
CA SER A 70 -3.16 -14.41 -10.56
C SER A 70 -4.24 -14.16 -9.51
N SER A 71 -3.90 -13.42 -8.45
CA SER A 71 -4.82 -13.04 -7.36
C SER A 71 -5.54 -11.69 -7.60
N CYS A 72 -5.36 -11.12 -8.80
CA CYS A 72 -5.92 -9.82 -9.19
C CYS A 72 -5.64 -8.71 -8.17
N VAL A 73 -4.38 -8.58 -7.74
CA VAL A 73 -3.92 -7.50 -6.86
C VAL A 73 -3.92 -6.18 -7.63
N HIS A 74 -4.46 -5.15 -7.01
CA HIS A 74 -4.42 -3.77 -7.49
C HIS A 74 -3.82 -2.88 -6.40
N VAL A 75 -2.72 -2.20 -6.70
CA VAL A 75 -2.10 -1.23 -5.80
C VAL A 75 -2.35 0.18 -6.32
N ALA A 76 -2.95 1.03 -5.48
CA ALA A 76 -3.15 2.42 -5.80
C ALA A 76 -1.84 3.20 -5.64
N VAL A 77 -1.42 3.93 -6.68
CA VAL A 77 -0.26 4.82 -6.63
C VAL A 77 -0.70 6.22 -7.03
N LEU A 78 -0.33 7.23 -6.22
CA LEU A 78 -0.66 8.62 -6.47
C LEU A 78 0.53 9.37 -7.07
N HIS A 79 0.42 9.70 -8.35
CA HIS A 79 1.46 10.43 -9.07
C HIS A 79 1.27 11.95 -8.97
N SER A 80 2.34 12.72 -8.73
CA SER A 80 2.30 14.18 -8.89
C SER A 80 2.50 14.55 -10.37
N GLY A 81 1.71 15.48 -10.91
CA GLY A 81 1.51 15.72 -12.35
C GLY A 81 2.74 16.20 -13.13
N GLN A 82 2.71 16.43 -14.45
CA GLN A 82 1.88 15.88 -15.52
C GLN A 82 2.83 15.10 -16.45
N THR A 83 2.42 13.95 -16.98
CA THR A 83 2.96 13.50 -18.27
C THR A 83 1.81 13.47 -19.27
N LEU A 84 1.73 14.51 -20.09
CA LEU A 84 1.10 14.48 -21.41
C LEU A 84 1.97 13.58 -22.31
N SER A 85 1.94 12.28 -22.08
CA SER A 85 2.48 11.31 -23.03
C SER A 85 1.33 10.43 -23.46
N SER A 86 0.73 10.84 -24.57
CA SER A 86 -0.09 10.01 -25.44
C SER A 86 0.76 8.87 -25.98
N THR A 87 0.91 7.79 -25.23
CA THR A 87 1.44 6.54 -25.77
C THR A 87 0.64 5.36 -25.21
N ARG A 88 -0.18 4.79 -26.10
CA ARG A 88 -0.84 3.48 -26.10
C ARG A 88 -0.76 2.62 -24.82
N GLN A 89 -1.93 2.42 -24.23
CA GLN A 89 -2.55 1.12 -23.90
C GLN A 89 -1.63 0.03 -23.33
N GLN A 90 -1.75 -0.24 -22.02
CA GLN A 90 -2.30 -1.51 -21.48
C GLN A 90 -2.89 -1.28 -20.06
N ASN A 91 -4.16 -1.64 -19.87
CA ASN A 91 -4.87 -1.91 -18.60
C ASN A 91 -4.57 -1.04 -17.36
N HIS A 92 -4.68 0.30 -17.44
CA HIS A 92 -4.60 1.16 -16.25
C HIS A 92 -5.93 1.89 -16.02
N HIS A 93 -6.59 1.58 -14.91
CA HIS A 93 -7.76 2.32 -14.43
C HIS A 93 -7.25 3.56 -13.72
N HIS A 94 -7.45 4.72 -14.34
CA HIS A 94 -7.05 6.00 -13.77
C HIS A 94 -8.19 6.56 -12.90
N ARG A 95 -7.86 6.91 -11.65
CA ARG A 95 -8.83 7.39 -10.67
C ARG A 95 -8.41 8.77 -10.14
N ALA A 96 -9.41 9.49 -9.64
CA ALA A 96 -9.40 10.77 -8.95
C ALA A 96 -8.23 11.76 -9.21
N ARG A 97 -8.60 12.99 -9.62
CA ARG A 97 -7.68 14.13 -9.60
C ARG A 97 -7.79 14.85 -8.26
N PHE A 98 -6.84 14.67 -7.36
CA PHE A 98 -6.74 15.54 -6.19
C PHE A 98 -6.18 16.91 -6.62
N ALA A 99 -6.98 17.96 -6.45
CA ALA A 99 -6.67 19.35 -6.81
C ALA A 99 -6.15 19.58 -8.26
N GLY A 100 -6.37 18.63 -9.18
CA GLY A 100 -5.80 18.67 -10.55
C GLY A 100 -4.28 18.44 -10.64
N LEU A 101 -3.60 18.30 -9.51
CA LEU A 101 -2.14 18.18 -9.40
C LEU A 101 -1.69 16.73 -9.28
N PHE A 102 -2.56 15.83 -8.86
CA PHE A 102 -2.23 14.42 -8.65
C PHE A 102 -3.18 13.49 -9.38
N ARG A 103 -2.69 12.31 -9.77
CA ARG A 103 -3.46 11.27 -10.48
C ARG A 103 -3.26 9.93 -9.78
N GLU A 104 -4.35 9.33 -9.34
CA GLU A 104 -4.34 7.95 -8.85
C GLU A 104 -4.34 6.96 -10.03
N GLU A 105 -3.51 5.94 -9.91
CA GLU A 105 -3.41 4.84 -10.85
C GLU A 105 -3.48 3.51 -10.11
N LEU A 106 -4.36 2.62 -10.56
CA LEU A 106 -4.40 1.25 -10.05
C LEU A 106 -3.45 0.37 -10.86
N ILE A 107 -2.32 0.03 -10.24
CA ILE A 107 -1.32 -0.87 -10.81
C ILE A 107 -1.75 -2.32 -10.55
N SER A 108 -1.91 -3.09 -11.62
CA SER A 108 -2.27 -4.52 -11.57
C SER A 108 -1.31 -5.43 -12.35
N GLY A 109 -0.37 -4.85 -13.10
CA GLY A 109 0.69 -5.57 -13.80
C GLY A 109 2.02 -5.40 -13.09
N PHE A 110 2.67 -6.52 -12.80
CA PHE A 110 3.94 -6.59 -12.06
C PHE A 110 4.97 -7.38 -12.87
N ASP A 111 6.18 -6.85 -13.01
CA ASP A 111 7.24 -7.48 -13.81
C ASP A 111 8.13 -8.43 -12.99
N SER A 112 8.27 -8.18 -11.69
CA SER A 112 9.13 -8.97 -10.78
C SER A 112 8.77 -8.76 -9.32
N LYS A 113 9.34 -9.58 -8.42
CA LYS A 113 9.25 -9.35 -6.97
C LYS A 113 9.66 -7.92 -6.59
N GLN A 114 10.76 -7.43 -7.16
CA GLN A 114 11.26 -6.08 -6.90
C GLN A 114 10.26 -5.01 -7.35
N ASP A 115 9.61 -5.20 -8.50
CA ASP A 115 8.59 -4.27 -9.00
C ASP A 115 7.34 -4.26 -8.10
N VAL A 116 6.93 -5.40 -7.53
CA VAL A 116 5.87 -5.46 -6.50
C VAL A 116 6.25 -4.62 -5.26
N ILE A 117 7.49 -4.79 -4.77
CA ILE A 117 8.00 -4.04 -3.61
C ILE A 117 8.05 -2.54 -3.91
N GLU A 118 8.58 -2.15 -5.07
CA GLU A 118 8.65 -0.75 -5.49
C GLU A 118 7.28 -0.11 -5.65
N THR A 119 6.30 -0.87 -6.15
CA THR A 119 4.91 -0.43 -6.27
C THR A 119 4.31 -0.14 -4.89
N CYS A 120 4.50 -1.02 -3.91
CA CYS A 120 3.99 -0.82 -2.54
C CYS A 120 4.69 0.35 -1.85
N LEU A 121 6.02 0.47 -2.00
CA LEU A 121 6.77 1.61 -1.48
C LEU A 121 6.34 2.93 -2.13
N ALA A 122 5.96 2.94 -3.41
CA ALA A 122 5.39 4.11 -4.07
C ALA A 122 3.99 4.44 -3.54
N SER A 123 3.17 3.43 -3.31
CA SER A 123 1.84 3.56 -2.71
C SER A 123 1.87 4.13 -1.29
N ALA A 124 2.92 3.83 -0.51
CA ALA A 124 3.07 4.23 0.90
C ALA A 124 4.07 5.39 1.12
N HIS A 125 4.44 6.13 0.06
CA HIS A 125 5.49 7.14 0.16
C HIS A 125 5.03 8.43 0.85
N ILE A 126 5.12 8.47 2.17
CA ILE A 126 4.88 9.67 2.99
C ILE A 126 6.04 10.66 2.78
N PRO A 127 5.78 11.86 2.24
CA PRO A 127 6.83 12.84 1.97
C PRO A 127 7.68 13.15 3.20
N PHE A 128 8.99 13.23 3.01
CA PHE A 128 10.05 13.50 4.00
C PHE A 128 10.23 12.42 5.08
N PHE A 129 9.21 11.61 5.36
CA PHE A 129 9.23 10.69 6.49
C PHE A 129 9.86 9.34 6.15
N LEU A 130 9.54 8.76 4.99
CA LEU A 130 9.96 7.39 4.67
C LEU A 130 11.46 7.23 4.41
N ASP A 131 12.03 8.14 3.62
CA ASP A 131 13.43 8.09 3.17
C ASP A 131 14.08 9.49 3.07
N GLY A 132 13.44 10.51 3.66
CA GLY A 132 13.88 11.90 3.59
C GLY A 132 13.56 12.62 2.28
N ARG A 133 12.92 11.95 1.30
CA ARG A 133 12.56 12.55 0.00
C ARG A 133 11.13 13.02 -0.03
N VAL A 134 10.86 14.04 -0.85
CA VAL A 134 9.51 14.59 -1.07
C VAL A 134 8.64 13.62 -1.86
N VAL A 135 9.26 12.91 -2.81
CA VAL A 135 8.60 12.02 -3.76
C VAL A 135 9.47 10.79 -4.00
N LYS A 136 8.84 9.65 -4.27
CA LYS A 136 9.49 8.45 -4.79
C LYS A 136 9.40 8.45 -6.31
N SER A 137 10.52 8.22 -6.99
CA SER A 137 10.49 7.92 -8.43
C SER A 137 9.99 6.49 -8.62
N TYR A 138 8.88 6.33 -9.33
CA TYR A 138 8.26 5.04 -9.63
C TYR A 138 7.83 4.98 -11.10
N ARG A 139 8.38 4.01 -11.85
CA ARG A 139 8.19 3.85 -13.30
C ARG A 139 8.33 5.18 -14.08
N GLY A 140 9.38 5.93 -13.75
CA GLY A 140 9.71 7.21 -14.38
C GLY A 140 8.84 8.40 -13.96
N ARG A 141 7.92 8.23 -13.01
CA ARG A 141 7.02 9.29 -12.52
C ARG A 141 7.16 9.50 -11.02
N PRO A 142 7.10 10.75 -10.52
CA PRO A 142 7.07 11.00 -9.09
C PRO A 142 5.77 10.45 -8.48
N ALA A 143 5.88 9.83 -7.32
CA ALA A 143 4.77 9.27 -6.57
C ALA A 143 4.88 9.66 -5.08
N ILE A 144 3.72 9.84 -4.46
CA ILE A 144 3.53 10.06 -3.03
C ILE A 144 2.45 9.08 -2.53
N ASP A 145 2.28 9.02 -1.20
CA ASP A 145 1.34 8.13 -0.56
C ASP A 145 -0.08 8.31 -1.14
N ALA A 146 -0.67 7.19 -1.60
CA ALA A 146 -1.97 7.17 -2.23
C ALA A 146 -3.13 7.42 -1.26
N TYR A 147 -2.92 7.22 0.04
CA TYR A 147 -3.88 7.58 1.08
C TYR A 147 -4.22 9.08 1.06
N ILE A 148 -3.28 9.95 0.63
CA ILE A 148 -3.50 11.41 0.55
C ILE A 148 -4.64 11.78 -0.41
N ALA A 149 -4.85 11.00 -1.47
CA ALA A 149 -5.93 11.22 -2.43
C ALA A 149 -7.15 10.31 -2.21
N CYS A 150 -7.17 9.57 -1.10
CA CYS A 150 -8.28 8.69 -0.72
C CYS A 150 -9.49 9.51 -0.22
N GLU A 151 -9.91 10.52 -0.97
CA GLU A 151 -11.20 11.22 -0.79
C GLU A 151 -12.33 10.49 -1.54
N THR A 152 -12.00 9.49 -2.37
CA THR A 152 -13.02 8.78 -3.15
C THR A 152 -13.59 7.64 -2.32
N PRO A 153 -14.91 7.63 -2.07
CA PRO A 153 -15.52 6.45 -1.54
C PRO A 153 -15.46 5.33 -2.59
N TRP A 154 -14.58 4.37 -2.34
CA TRP A 154 -14.50 2.99 -2.89
C TRP A 154 -15.83 2.38 -3.35
N HIS A 155 -16.96 2.76 -2.73
CA HIS A 155 -18.30 2.32 -3.12
C HIS A 155 -18.74 2.76 -4.53
N LEU A 156 -18.11 3.79 -5.11
CA LEU A 156 -18.36 4.26 -6.49
C LEU A 156 -17.58 3.48 -7.57
N VAL A 157 -16.60 2.65 -7.19
CA VAL A 157 -15.76 1.89 -8.15
C VAL A 157 -16.04 0.38 -8.11
N ALA A 158 -16.96 -0.03 -7.24
CA ALA A 158 -17.49 -1.37 -7.17
C ALA A 158 -18.64 -1.76 -8.15
N PRO A 159 -19.00 -1.05 -9.26
CA PRO A 159 -19.98 -1.61 -10.19
C PRO A 159 -19.44 -2.80 -11.00
N GLU A 160 -18.13 -2.86 -11.29
CA GLU A 160 -17.55 -3.93 -12.13
C GLU A 160 -16.80 -5.01 -11.34
N ILE A 161 -16.42 -4.74 -10.08
CA ILE A 161 -15.86 -5.76 -9.17
C ILE A 161 -17.03 -6.50 -8.49
N SER A 162 -17.92 -7.04 -9.31
CA SER A 162 -19.13 -7.79 -8.92
C SER A 162 -18.81 -9.29 -8.81
N SER A 163 -17.79 -9.64 -8.03
CA SER A 163 -17.59 -11.05 -7.66
C SER A 163 -17.51 -11.18 -6.15
N SER A 164 -18.17 -12.21 -5.63
CA SER A 164 -18.34 -12.54 -4.20
C SER A 164 -17.04 -12.89 -3.44
N ARG A 165 -15.88 -12.47 -3.95
CA ARG A 165 -14.54 -12.87 -3.48
C ARG A 165 -13.56 -11.70 -3.38
N THR A 166 -14.05 -10.49 -3.13
CA THR A 166 -13.18 -9.32 -2.93
C THR A 166 -12.98 -9.05 -1.44
N LEU A 167 -11.72 -9.13 -0.97
CA LEU A 167 -11.33 -8.66 0.36
C LEU A 167 -10.83 -7.21 0.29
N PHE A 168 -11.39 -6.35 1.13
CA PHE A 168 -10.97 -4.96 1.32
C PHE A 168 -10.27 -4.80 2.67
N ALA A 169 -8.99 -4.45 2.69
CA ALA A 169 -8.28 -4.10 3.91
C ALA A 169 -8.25 -2.57 4.07
N HIS A 170 -8.80 -2.03 5.16
CA HIS A 170 -8.89 -0.59 5.42
C HIS A 170 -8.68 -0.27 6.90
N HIS A 171 -8.41 1.01 7.18
CA HIS A 171 -8.10 1.53 8.50
C HIS A 171 -9.38 1.85 9.31
N GLU A 172 -9.32 1.77 10.64
CA GLU A 172 -10.46 1.92 11.56
C GLU A 172 -11.18 3.28 11.48
N LEU A 173 -10.49 4.33 11.02
CA LEU A 173 -11.05 5.68 10.89
C LEU A 173 -12.13 5.80 9.79
N ASP A 174 -12.38 4.73 9.04
CA ASP A 174 -13.34 4.67 7.95
C ASP A 174 -14.64 3.95 8.35
N GLY A 175 -15.24 4.36 9.46
CA GLY A 175 -16.46 3.73 10.01
C GLY A 175 -17.65 3.71 9.05
N GLU A 176 -17.80 4.74 8.21
CA GLU A 176 -18.82 4.77 7.15
C GLU A 176 -18.51 3.75 6.04
N LEU A 177 -17.24 3.57 5.69
CA LEU A 177 -16.84 2.55 4.73
C LEU A 177 -17.09 1.14 5.26
N ALA A 178 -16.73 0.87 6.51
CA ALA A 178 -16.95 -0.43 7.12
C ALA A 178 -18.44 -0.83 7.06
N ALA A 179 -19.33 0.13 7.32
CA ALA A 179 -20.78 -0.05 7.21
C ALA A 179 -21.24 -0.31 5.75
N VAL A 180 -20.67 0.41 4.78
CA VAL A 180 -21.00 0.22 3.35
C VAL A 180 -20.48 -1.13 2.82
N LEU A 181 -19.30 -1.58 3.25
CA LEU A 181 -18.72 -2.86 2.83
C LEU A 181 -19.45 -4.06 3.44
N GLN A 182 -19.93 -3.97 4.68
CA GLN A 182 -20.79 -5.00 5.30
C GLN A 182 -22.10 -5.20 4.54
N SER A 183 -22.58 -4.18 3.81
CA SER A 183 -23.79 -4.25 2.99
C SER A 183 -23.60 -4.89 1.61
N ARG A 184 -22.36 -5.21 1.21
CA ARG A 184 -22.01 -5.77 -0.11
C ARG A 184 -21.33 -7.14 0.00
N SER A 185 -21.35 -7.90 -1.09
CA SER A 185 -20.86 -9.29 -1.19
C SER A 185 -19.33 -9.44 -1.15
N GLY A 186 -18.63 -8.73 -0.27
CA GLY A 186 -17.18 -8.80 -0.07
C GLY A 186 -16.82 -8.91 1.42
N SER A 187 -15.63 -9.40 1.72
CA SER A 187 -15.12 -9.41 3.10
C SER A 187 -14.33 -8.13 3.35
N SER A 188 -14.39 -7.57 4.55
CA SER A 188 -13.51 -6.47 4.97
C SER A 188 -12.64 -6.87 6.15
N LEU A 189 -11.38 -6.44 6.13
CA LEU A 189 -10.46 -6.56 7.25
C LEU A 189 -10.23 -5.16 7.84
N LEU A 190 -10.66 -4.97 9.08
CA LEU A 190 -10.44 -3.77 9.88
C LEU A 190 -9.12 -3.94 10.66
N MET A 191 -8.14 -3.05 10.45
CA MET A 191 -7.01 -2.95 11.37
C MET A 191 -7.50 -2.35 12.69
N ARG A 192 -7.20 -3.00 13.82
CA ARG A 192 -7.70 -2.63 15.16
C ARG A 192 -6.85 -1.51 15.79
N THR A 193 -7.42 -0.82 16.78
CA THR A 193 -6.82 0.30 17.52
C THR A 193 -5.49 -0.05 18.21
N ASP A 194 -5.29 -1.32 18.56
CA ASP A 194 -4.05 -1.85 19.14
C ASP A 194 -2.86 -1.79 18.16
N GLN A 195 -3.11 -1.96 16.87
CA GLN A 195 -2.08 -1.81 15.83
C GLN A 195 -1.67 -0.33 15.63
N LEU A 196 -2.60 0.60 15.88
CA LEU A 196 -2.33 2.03 15.94
C LEU A 196 -1.59 2.44 17.21
N GLU A 197 -1.89 1.82 18.35
CA GLU A 197 -1.14 2.03 19.59
C GLU A 197 0.32 1.60 19.43
N PHE A 198 0.59 0.46 18.78
CA PHE A 198 1.97 0.06 18.46
C PHE A 198 2.71 1.10 17.61
N VAL A 199 2.04 1.67 16.59
CA VAL A 199 2.62 2.74 15.76
C VAL A 199 2.76 4.05 16.55
N ARG A 200 1.80 4.36 17.43
CA ARG A 200 1.87 5.52 18.32
C ARG A 200 3.00 5.39 19.33
N GLU A 201 3.24 4.23 19.92
CA GLU A 201 4.37 3.98 20.81
C GLU A 201 5.72 4.05 20.06
N LEU A 202 5.74 3.73 18.77
CA LEU A 202 6.95 3.89 17.94
C LEU A 202 7.22 5.34 17.51
N ILE A 203 6.20 6.22 17.56
CA ILE A 203 6.25 7.62 17.09
C ILE A 203 6.15 8.63 18.26
N ALA A 204 5.83 8.20 19.48
CA ALA A 204 5.78 9.02 20.70
C ALA A 204 7.13 9.03 21.44
#